data_AF-A0A523RN86-F1
#
_entry.id   AF-A0A523RN86-F1
#
_cell.length_a   1.000
_cell.length_b   1.000
_cell.length_c   1.000
_cell.angle_alpha   90.00
_cell.angle_beta   90.00
_cell.angle_gamma   90.00
#
_symmetry.space_group_name_H-M   'P 1'
#
loop_
_entity.id
_entity.type
_entity.pdbx_description
1 polymer ?
#
loop_
_entity_poly.entity_id
_entity_poly.type
_entity_poly.pdbx_seq_one_letter_code
_entity_poly.pdbx_strand_id
1 'polypeptide(L)'
;MVADYTPHDPIVITHDENFTQMAFPGDGTEEEPYLIEGLQIASPDGNSCIIIGPEITVNYEIRNCYLSGATMTSASGVRLLNQGMGTVFDCVFVN
;
A
#
# COMPACT_ATOMS: atom_id res chain seq x y z
N MET A 1 14.21 -3.94 -15.01
CA MET A 1 13.08 -4.90 -15.09
C MET A 1 12.41 -4.91 -13.74
N VAL A 2 11.08 -5.00 -13.69
CA VAL A 2 10.29 -5.11 -12.44
C VAL A 2 10.34 -6.56 -11.88
N ALA A 3 11.36 -7.34 -12.26
CA ALA A 3 11.41 -8.79 -12.10
C ALA A 3 11.55 -9.28 -10.64
N ASP A 4 11.84 -8.37 -9.71
CA ASP A 4 12.00 -8.68 -8.28
C ASP A 4 10.71 -8.39 -7.47
N TYR A 5 9.68 -7.82 -8.09
CA TYR A 5 8.40 -7.51 -7.43
C TYR A 5 7.32 -8.52 -7.81
N THR A 6 6.44 -8.84 -6.86
CA THR A 6 5.28 -9.71 -7.07
C THR A 6 4.10 -8.90 -7.58
N PRO A 7 3.51 -9.22 -8.75
CA PRO A 7 2.32 -8.52 -9.24
C PRO A 7 1.15 -8.61 -8.25
N HIS A 8 0.48 -7.49 -8.02
CA HIS A 8 -0.69 -7.41 -7.15
C HIS A 8 -1.69 -6.36 -7.69
N ASP A 9 -2.97 -6.63 -7.50
CA ASP A 9 -4.05 -5.68 -7.84
C ASP A 9 -4.01 -4.45 -6.91
N PRO A 10 -4.70 -3.33 -7.24
CA PRO A 10 -4.79 -2.20 -6.30
C PRO A 10 -5.30 -2.61 -4.91
N ILE A 11 -4.68 -2.07 -3.87
CA ILE A 11 -4.94 -2.41 -2.47
C ILE A 11 -5.81 -1.32 -1.84
N VAL A 12 -6.86 -1.74 -1.16
CA VAL A 12 -7.74 -0.84 -0.39
C VAL A 12 -7.96 -1.42 0.99
N ILE A 13 -7.40 -0.76 2.01
CA ILE A 13 -7.59 -1.13 3.41
C ILE A 13 -8.56 -0.14 4.04
N THR A 14 -9.73 -0.63 4.46
CA THR A 14 -10.79 0.19 5.09
C THR A 14 -10.97 -0.13 6.57
N HIS A 15 -10.57 -1.32 7.00
CA HIS A 15 -10.63 -1.78 8.40
C HIS A 15 -9.36 -2.59 8.71
N ASP A 16 -8.96 -2.63 9.98
CA ASP A 16 -7.71 -3.28 10.42
C ASP A 16 -7.67 -4.77 10.06
N GLU A 17 -8.82 -5.45 9.97
CA GLU A 17 -8.89 -6.86 9.58
C GLU A 17 -8.51 -7.10 8.11
N ASN A 18 -8.61 -6.08 7.24
CA ASN A 18 -8.31 -6.23 5.82
C ASN A 18 -6.85 -6.66 5.59
N PHE A 19 -5.92 -6.20 6.42
CA PHE A 19 -4.53 -6.61 6.31
C PHE A 19 -4.36 -8.13 6.45
N THR A 20 -4.99 -8.75 7.45
CA THR A 20 -4.94 -10.21 7.63
C THR A 20 -5.69 -10.96 6.53
N GLN A 21 -6.84 -10.44 6.08
CA GLN A 21 -7.63 -11.04 5.00
C GLN A 21 -6.87 -11.07 3.68
N MET A 22 -6.00 -10.08 3.46
CA MET A 22 -5.14 -9.96 2.29
C MET A 22 -3.76 -10.59 2.50
N ALA A 23 -3.55 -11.28 3.62
CA ALA A 23 -2.30 -11.94 3.97
C ALA A 23 -1.08 -10.99 3.97
N PHE A 24 -1.25 -9.80 4.52
CA PHE A 24 -0.14 -8.90 4.90
C PHE A 24 0.16 -9.13 6.39
N PRO A 25 1.07 -10.06 6.75
CA PRO A 25 1.50 -10.21 8.12
C PRO A 25 2.42 -9.06 8.54
N GLY A 26 2.79 -9.04 9.81
CA GLY A 26 3.44 -7.93 10.48
C GLY A 26 4.89 -7.59 10.18
N ASP A 27 5.31 -6.59 10.98
CA ASP A 27 6.58 -5.89 11.21
C ASP A 27 6.89 -4.57 10.45
N GLY A 28 5.82 -3.95 9.96
CA GLY A 28 5.65 -2.48 9.99
C GLY A 28 5.35 -1.95 11.41
N THR A 29 6.29 -2.19 12.33
CA THR A 29 6.17 -2.23 13.81
C THR A 29 5.54 -1.01 14.51
N GLU A 30 4.54 -1.23 15.37
CA GLU A 30 4.81 -1.25 16.82
C GLU A 30 4.49 -2.68 17.31
N GLU A 31 5.53 -3.53 17.24
CA GLU A 31 5.65 -4.96 17.61
C GLU A 31 4.43 -5.88 17.31
N GLU A 32 3.90 -6.14 16.12
CA GLU A 32 4.43 -6.34 14.78
C GLU A 32 3.23 -6.16 13.81
N PRO A 33 2.82 -4.94 13.45
CA PRO A 33 1.67 -4.73 12.60
C PRO A 33 2.14 -4.49 11.16
N TYR A 34 1.19 -4.36 10.25
CA TYR A 34 1.25 -5.03 8.95
C TYR A 34 2.29 -4.47 7.96
N LEU A 35 2.86 -5.37 7.18
CA LEU A 35 3.87 -5.06 6.19
C LEU A 35 3.34 -5.35 4.78
N ILE A 36 3.30 -4.31 3.95
CA ILE A 36 3.03 -4.41 2.53
C ILE A 36 4.37 -4.25 1.82
N GLU A 37 4.95 -5.35 1.33
CA GLU A 37 6.29 -5.32 0.73
C GLU A 37 6.45 -6.10 -0.57
N GLY A 38 7.41 -5.66 -1.39
CA GLY A 38 7.84 -6.40 -2.57
C GLY A 38 6.79 -6.50 -3.67
N LEU A 39 5.78 -5.60 -3.68
CA LEU A 39 4.67 -5.67 -4.63
C LEU A 39 4.87 -4.75 -5.83
N GLN A 40 4.46 -5.23 -7.00
CA GLN A 40 4.23 -4.42 -8.19
C GLN A 40 2.72 -4.19 -8.33
N ILE A 41 2.29 -2.94 -8.18
CA ILE A 41 0.88 -2.56 -8.27
C ILE A 41 0.70 -1.58 -9.43
N ALA A 42 -0.13 -1.96 -10.40
CA ALA A 42 -0.49 -1.13 -11.53
C ALA A 42 -1.97 -0.75 -11.44
N SER A 43 -2.30 0.52 -11.66
CA SER A 43 -3.70 0.98 -11.78
C SER A 43 -4.04 1.22 -13.26
N PRO A 44 -4.54 0.21 -13.99
CA PRO A 44 -4.80 0.34 -15.43
C PRO A 44 -5.90 1.35 -15.77
N ASP A 45 -6.75 1.66 -14.79
CA ASP A 45 -7.87 2.60 -14.87
C ASP A 45 -7.51 4.02 -14.41
N GLY A 46 -6.26 4.26 -13.98
CA GLY A 46 -5.83 5.57 -13.52
C GLY A 46 -6.06 5.86 -12.04
N ASN A 47 -6.65 4.93 -11.28
CA ASN A 47 -6.94 5.09 -9.85
C ASN A 47 -5.70 4.98 -8.95
N SER A 48 -5.90 5.08 -7.63
CA SER A 48 -4.79 4.96 -6.67
C SER A 48 -4.35 3.50 -6.52
N CYS A 49 -3.03 3.26 -6.40
CA CYS A 49 -2.51 1.91 -6.27
C CYS A 49 -2.75 1.34 -4.86
N ILE A 50 -2.51 2.14 -3.81
CA ILE A 50 -2.79 1.77 -2.42
C ILE A 50 -3.62 2.87 -1.77
N ILE A 51 -4.71 2.48 -1.10
CA ILE A 51 -5.54 3.37 -0.28
C ILE A 51 -5.61 2.81 1.14
N ILE A 52 -5.22 3.64 2.12
CA ILE A 52 -5.41 3.37 3.54
C ILE A 52 -6.51 4.29 4.06
N GLY A 53 -7.60 3.69 4.52
CA GLY A 53 -8.81 4.37 4.98
C GLY A 53 -8.66 5.07 6.33
N PRO A 54 -9.57 5.98 6.69
CA PRO A 54 -9.48 6.78 7.91
C PRO A 54 -9.67 5.99 9.21
N GLU A 55 -10.31 4.82 9.14
CA GLU A 55 -10.63 3.96 10.29
C GLU A 55 -9.45 3.07 10.72
N ILE A 56 -8.31 3.12 10.02
CA ILE A 56 -7.15 2.29 10.33
C ILE A 56 -6.44 2.81 11.59
N THR A 57 -6.37 1.96 12.60
CA THR A 57 -5.84 2.32 13.93
C THR A 57 -4.52 1.62 14.28
N VAL A 58 -4.23 0.51 13.61
CA VAL A 58 -2.98 -0.25 13.74
C VAL A 58 -1.85 0.38 12.93
N ASN A 59 -0.61 0.08 13.32
CA ASN A 59 0.56 0.53 12.58
C ASN A 59 0.78 -0.34 11.32
N TYR A 60 1.43 0.21 10.30
CA TYR A 60 1.75 -0.50 9.08
C TYR A 60 2.91 0.17 8.36
N GLU A 61 3.61 -0.61 7.54
CA GLU A 61 4.67 -0.13 6.68
C GLU A 61 4.42 -0.58 5.25
N ILE A 62 4.51 0.38 4.32
CA ILE A 62 4.54 0.10 2.88
C ILE A 62 6.00 0.24 2.46
N ARG A 63 6.66 -0.89 2.19
CA ARG A 63 8.11 -0.94 1.93
C ARG A 63 8.42 -1.56 0.58
N ASN A 64 9.42 -1.02 -0.13
CA ASN A 64 9.97 -1.67 -1.33
C ASN A 64 8.86 -2.14 -2.29
N CYS A 65 8.00 -1.23 -2.71
CA CYS A 65 6.93 -1.50 -3.68
C CYS A 65 7.14 -0.68 -4.95
N TYR A 66 6.71 -1.22 -6.09
CA TYR A 66 6.70 -0.54 -7.39
C TYR A 66 5.26 -0.20 -7.77
N LEU A 67 4.95 1.09 -7.80
CA LEU A 67 3.60 1.62 -7.96
C LEU A 67 3.49 2.39 -9.27
N SER A 68 2.52 2.04 -10.11
CA SER A 68 2.38 2.68 -11.43
C SER A 68 0.95 2.87 -11.92
N GLY A 69 0.77 3.83 -12.84
CA GLY A 69 -0.49 4.03 -13.56
C GLY A 69 -1.53 4.89 -12.83
N ALA A 70 -1.22 5.43 -11.65
CA ALA A 70 -2.10 6.38 -10.94
C ALA A 70 -2.10 7.76 -11.63
N THR A 71 -2.95 7.94 -12.64
CA THR A 71 -2.92 9.09 -13.57
C THR A 71 -4.12 10.02 -13.47
N MET A 72 -5.20 9.64 -12.77
CA MET A 72 -6.34 10.54 -12.55
C MET A 72 -5.97 11.69 -11.60
N THR A 73 -6.60 12.85 -11.80
CA THR A 73 -6.32 14.07 -11.02
C THR A 73 -6.49 13.92 -9.50
N SER A 74 -7.33 12.98 -9.06
CA SER A 74 -7.57 12.68 -7.64
C SER A 74 -6.91 11.39 -7.15
N ALA A 75 -6.13 10.72 -7.99
CA ALA A 75 -5.43 9.48 -7.66
C ALA A 75 -4.01 9.74 -7.14
N SER A 76 -3.46 8.78 -6.42
CA SER A 76 -2.10 8.81 -5.91
C SER A 76 -1.54 7.39 -5.87
N GLY A 77 -0.23 7.20 -6.03
CA GLY A 77 0.37 5.87 -5.87
C GLY A 77 0.05 5.27 -4.49
N VAL A 78 0.22 6.05 -3.42
CA VAL A 78 -0.29 5.73 -2.08
C VAL A 78 -1.13 6.89 -1.57
N ARG A 79 -2.34 6.60 -1.09
CA ARG A 79 -3.27 7.57 -0.50
C ARG A 79 -3.56 7.18 0.95
N LEU A 80 -3.01 7.96 1.89
CA LEU A 80 -3.22 7.77 3.33
C LEU A 80 -4.31 8.73 3.81
N LEU A 81 -5.39 8.19 4.38
CA LEU A 81 -6.54 8.95 4.89
C LEU A 81 -6.69 8.87 6.42
N ASN A 82 -5.94 7.99 7.05
CA ASN A 82 -5.85 7.84 8.50
C ASN A 82 -4.98 8.93 9.15
N GLN A 83 -5.10 9.02 10.46
CA GLN A 83 -4.29 9.90 11.33
C GLN A 83 -3.13 9.14 12.02
N GLY A 84 -2.94 7.85 11.70
CA GLY A 84 -2.02 6.93 12.39
C GLY A 84 -0.56 7.00 11.92
N MET A 85 0.29 6.15 12.51
CA MET A 85 1.76 6.16 12.35
C MET A 85 2.27 5.32 11.16
N GLY A 86 1.51 5.25 10.07
CA GLY A 86 1.89 4.47 8.89
C GLY A 86 3.11 5.04 8.18
N THR A 87 4.05 4.18 7.79
CA THR A 87 5.26 4.56 7.06
C THR A 87 5.20 4.13 5.60
N VAL A 88 5.82 4.94 4.72
CA VAL A 88 6.07 4.59 3.32
C VAL A 88 7.55 4.73 3.08
N PHE A 89 8.22 3.63 2.74
CA PHE A 89 9.67 3.56 2.67
C PHE A 89 10.15 2.79 1.43
N ASP A 90 11.25 3.22 0.82
CA ASP A 90 11.89 2.56 -0.34
C ASP A 90 10.95 2.20 -1.51
N CYS A 91 9.88 2.95 -1.72
CA CYS A 91 8.94 2.72 -2.82
C CYS A 91 9.33 3.49 -4.09
N VAL A 92 9.02 2.89 -5.24
CA VAL A 92 9.20 3.49 -6.57
C VAL A 92 7.84 3.86 -7.14
N PHE A 93 7.68 5.13 -7.53
CA PHE A 93 6.44 5.66 -8.12
C PHE A 93 6.69 6.05 -9.57
N VAL A 94 5.93 5.49 -10.50
CA VAL A 94 6.09 5.72 -11.94
C VAL A 94 4.76 6.04 -12.58
N ASN A 95 4.73 7.06 -13.44
CA ASN A 95 3.57 7.37 -14.28
C ASN A 95 3.74 6.76 -15.68
#